data_AF-A0A8C3M964-F1
#
_entry.id   AF-A0A8C3M964-F1
#
_cell.length_a   1.000
_cell.length_b   1.000
_cell.length_c   1.000
_cell.angle_alpha   90.00
_cell.angle_beta   90.00
_cell.angle_gamma   90.00
#
_symmetry.space_group_name_H-M   'P 1'
#
loop_
_entity.id
_entity.type
_entity.pdbx_description
1 polymer ?
#
loop_
_entity_poly.entity_id
_entity_poly.type
_entity_poly.pdbx_seq_one_letter_code
_entity_poly.pdbx_strand_id
1 'polypeptide(L)'
;MVLLIVGNLVNWSFAIFGLVYRPRDFASYILGIFICNLLLYLAFYIIMKLRSSERLLPIPMFCIMATAVVWAAALYFFFQTLSSWEETPAESREKNRPCILLGFFDDHDVWHFLSAAALFFSFLVLLTLDDDLDTVRRDKIPVF
;
A
#
# COMPACT_ATOMS: atom_id res chain seq x y z
N MET A 1 -8.24 -13.21 15.42
CA MET A 1 -9.65 -13.08 15.00
C MET A 1 -10.14 -11.63 14.95
N VAL A 2 -10.06 -10.83 16.03
CA VAL A 2 -10.55 -9.42 16.03
C VAL A 2 -9.96 -8.56 14.91
N LEU A 3 -8.64 -8.60 14.71
CA LEU A 3 -7.96 -7.83 13.66
C LEU A 3 -8.46 -8.17 12.25
N LEU A 4 -8.74 -9.45 11.99
CA LEU A 4 -9.25 -9.93 10.71
C LEU A 4 -10.69 -9.44 10.47
N ILE A 5 -11.53 -9.44 11.52
CA ILE A 5 -12.89 -8.88 11.46
C ILE A 5 -12.81 -7.38 11.14
N VAL A 6 -11.96 -6.63 11.84
CA VAL A 6 -11.78 -5.19 11.59
C VAL A 6 -11.32 -4.93 10.15
N GLY A 7 -10.31 -5.66 9.67
CA GLY A 7 -9.82 -5.51 8.30
C GLY A 7 -10.90 -5.81 7.25
N ASN A 8 -11.70 -6.86 7.47
CA ASN A 8 -12.84 -7.15 6.60
C ASN A 8 -13.89 -6.04 6.64
N LEU A 9 -14.27 -5.57 7.83
CA LEU A 9 -15.24 -4.47 7.97
C LEU A 9 -14.80 -3.22 7.23
N VAL A 10 -13.51 -2.86 7.30
CA VAL A 10 -12.96 -1.72 6.55
C VAL A 10 -13.09 -1.93 5.03
N ASN A 11 -12.71 -3.11 4.52
CA ASN A 11 -12.83 -3.44 3.10
C ASN A 11 -14.29 -3.40 2.61
N TRP A 12 -15.22 -4.03 3.34
CA TRP A 12 -16.65 -4.03 3.02
C TRP A 12 -17.23 -2.61 3.07
N SER A 13 -16.80 -1.79 4.04
CA SER A 13 -17.25 -0.40 4.17
C SER A 13 -16.86 0.41 2.94
N PHE A 14 -15.62 0.29 2.45
CA PHE A 14 -15.20 0.94 1.21
C PHE A 14 -16.00 0.41 0.01
N ALA A 15 -16.14 -0.91 -0.15
CA ALA A 15 -16.90 -1.46 -1.27
C ALA A 15 -18.36 -0.97 -1.32
N ILE A 16 -19.05 -0.96 -0.17
CA ILE A 16 -20.43 -0.48 -0.05
C ILE A 16 -20.50 1.02 -0.31
N PHE A 17 -19.57 1.81 0.25
CA PHE A 17 -19.51 3.25 0.00
C PHE A 17 -19.39 3.56 -1.50
N GLY A 18 -18.47 2.86 -2.20
CA GLY A 18 -18.29 3.01 -3.64
C GLY A 18 -19.55 2.68 -4.45
N LEU A 19 -20.29 1.64 -4.04
CA LEU A 19 -21.53 1.24 -4.68
C LEU A 19 -22.65 2.29 -4.51
N VAL A 20 -22.75 2.87 -3.32
CA VAL A 20 -23.80 3.84 -2.96
C VAL A 20 -23.50 5.23 -3.52
N TYR A 21 -22.31 5.77 -3.26
CA TYR A 21 -21.97 7.16 -3.57
C TYR A 21 -21.43 7.34 -4.99
N ARG A 22 -20.93 6.28 -5.63
CA ARG A 22 -20.39 6.29 -7.01
C ARG A 22 -19.47 7.49 -7.28
N PRO A 23 -18.29 7.53 -6.62
CA PRO A 23 -17.34 8.62 -6.78
C PRO A 23 -16.99 8.80 -8.26
N ARG A 24 -16.86 10.06 -8.68
CA ARG A 24 -16.62 10.42 -10.08
C ARG A 24 -15.22 9.98 -10.54
N ASP A 25 -14.20 10.25 -9.72
CA ASP A 25 -12.86 9.66 -9.89
C ASP A 25 -12.81 8.19 -9.45
N PHE A 26 -13.35 7.33 -10.33
CA PHE A 26 -13.40 5.89 -10.13
C PHE A 26 -12.01 5.25 -9.99
N ALA A 27 -11.02 5.72 -10.75
CA ALA A 27 -9.69 5.12 -10.79
C ALA A 27 -8.94 5.33 -9.48
N SER A 28 -8.91 6.57 -8.97
CA SER A 28 -8.30 6.89 -7.68
C SER A 28 -9.04 6.21 -6.53
N TYR A 29 -10.36 6.04 -6.65
CA TYR A 29 -11.16 5.36 -5.65
C TYR A 29 -10.81 3.86 -5.54
N ILE A 30 -10.76 3.14 -6.67
CA ILE A 30 -10.35 1.73 -6.69
C ILE A 30 -8.91 1.56 -6.21
N LEU A 31 -8.01 2.44 -6.65
CA LEU A 31 -6.63 2.44 -6.19
C LEU A 31 -6.55 2.57 -4.66
N GLY A 32 -7.33 3.48 -4.07
CA GLY A 32 -7.43 3.64 -2.63
C GLY A 32 -7.86 2.35 -1.93
N ILE A 33 -8.85 1.64 -2.47
CA ILE A 33 -9.27 0.33 -1.94
C ILE A 33 -8.11 -0.66 -1.95
N PHE A 34 -7.37 -0.79 -3.06
CA PHE A 34 -6.26 -1.72 -3.15
C PHE A 34 -5.10 -1.37 -2.21
N ILE A 35 -4.74 -0.09 -2.10
CA ILE A 35 -3.69 0.36 -1.16
C ILE A 35 -4.14 0.09 0.27
N CYS A 36 -5.36 0.46 0.65
CA CYS A 36 -5.88 0.18 1.99
C CYS A 36 -5.90 -1.31 2.30
N ASN A 37 -6.34 -2.14 1.36
CA ASN A 37 -6.36 -3.59 1.51
C ASN A 37 -4.95 -4.14 1.77
N LEU A 38 -3.98 -3.77 0.92
CA LEU A 38 -2.58 -4.18 1.07
C LEU A 38 -2.00 -3.77 2.43
N LEU A 39 -2.16 -2.50 2.82
CA LEU A 39 -1.62 -1.98 4.08
C LEU A 39 -2.28 -2.64 5.29
N LEU A 40 -3.58 -2.93 5.24
CA LEU A 40 -4.29 -3.68 6.28
C LEU A 40 -3.75 -5.11 6.41
N TYR A 41 -3.52 -5.80 5.29
CA TYR A 41 -2.93 -7.14 5.29
C TYR A 41 -1.51 -7.14 5.84
N LEU A 42 -0.65 -6.22 5.39
CA LEU A 42 0.72 -6.09 5.91
C LEU A 42 0.73 -5.81 7.42
N ALA A 43 -0.08 -4.84 7.86
CA ALA A 43 -0.21 -4.51 9.28
C ALA A 43 -0.72 -5.72 10.08
N PHE A 44 -1.69 -6.46 9.56
CA PHE A 44 -2.19 -7.67 10.20
C PHE A 44 -1.07 -8.69 10.44
N TYR A 45 -0.28 -9.03 9.41
CA TYR A 45 0.81 -10.00 9.53
C TYR A 45 1.89 -9.53 10.51
N ILE A 46 2.33 -8.27 10.40
CA ILE A 46 3.35 -7.71 11.29
C ILE A 46 2.85 -7.70 12.75
N ILE A 47 1.60 -7.27 12.98
CA ILE A 47 1.01 -7.25 14.33
C ILE A 47 0.89 -8.68 14.88
N MET A 48 0.44 -9.64 14.08
CA MET A 48 0.35 -11.04 14.51
C MET A 48 1.72 -11.58 14.91
N LYS A 49 2.76 -11.33 14.12
CA LYS A 49 4.12 -11.74 14.43
C LYS A 49 4.63 -11.17 15.76
N LEU A 50 4.42 -9.87 15.98
CA LEU A 50 4.76 -9.20 17.24
C LEU A 50 3.97 -9.75 18.43
N ARG A 51 2.68 -10.07 18.24
CA ARG A 51 1.81 -10.62 19.30
C ARG A 51 2.16 -12.06 19.65
N SER A 52 2.61 -12.85 18.68
CA SER A 52 3.09 -14.22 18.89
C SER A 52 4.48 -14.27 19.54
N SER A 53 5.12 -13.12 19.76
CA SER A 53 6.51 -13.03 20.28
C SER A 53 7.52 -13.79 19.42
N GLU A 54 7.27 -13.84 18.11
CA GLU A 54 8.18 -14.44 17.12
C GLU A 54 9.35 -13.50 16.82
N ARG A 55 10.44 -14.05 16.28
CA ARG A 55 11.67 -13.28 16.10
C ARG A 55 11.62 -12.54 14.77
N LEU A 56 11.71 -11.21 14.82
CA LEU A 56 11.96 -10.41 13.62
C LEU A 56 13.45 -10.45 13.24
N LEU A 57 13.75 -11.10 12.11
CA LEU A 57 15.08 -11.11 11.53
C LEU A 57 15.46 -9.73 10.93
N PRO A 58 16.76 -9.42 10.75
CA PRO A 58 17.20 -8.12 10.25
C PRO A 58 16.69 -7.78 8.84
N ILE A 59 16.58 -8.77 7.95
CA ILE A 59 16.11 -8.60 6.56
C ILE A 59 14.65 -8.12 6.52
N PRO A 60 13.67 -8.83 7.11
CA PRO A 60 12.29 -8.35 7.14
C PRO A 60 12.15 -7.04 7.92
N MET A 61 12.95 -6.80 8.97
CA MET A 61 12.96 -5.52 9.68
C MET A 61 13.38 -4.35 8.77
N PHE A 62 14.44 -4.52 7.98
CA PHE A 62 14.85 -3.55 6.97
C PHE A 62 13.73 -3.34 5.93
N CYS A 63 13.13 -4.42 5.42
CA CYS A 63 12.07 -4.35 4.43
C CYS A 63 10.82 -3.63 4.97
N ILE A 64 10.45 -3.82 6.24
CA ILE A 64 9.32 -3.11 6.89
C ILE A 64 9.60 -1.61 6.95
N MET A 65 10.80 -1.21 7.39
CA MET A 65 11.17 0.21 7.45
C MET A 65 11.20 0.84 6.05
N ALA A 66 11.80 0.16 5.07
CA ALA A 66 11.82 0.61 3.69
C ALA A 66 10.40 0.74 3.12
N THR A 67 9.53 -0.25 3.36
CA THR A 67 8.12 -0.22 2.95
C THR A 67 7.41 1.02 3.51
N ALA A 68 7.57 1.32 4.80
CA ALA A 68 6.93 2.47 5.43
C ALA A 68 7.41 3.81 4.84
N VAL A 69 8.73 3.97 4.66
CA VAL A 69 9.32 5.20 4.11
C VAL A 69 8.91 5.41 2.66
N VAL A 70 9.00 4.37 1.83
CA VAL A 70 8.70 4.48 0.40
C VAL A 70 7.20 4.66 0.16
N TRP A 71 6.31 4.02 0.93
CA TRP A 71 4.87 4.30 0.86
C TRP A 71 4.54 5.74 1.25
N ALA A 72 5.16 6.27 2.31
CA ALA A 72 4.93 7.66 2.72
C ALA A 72 5.34 8.64 1.61
N ALA A 73 6.49 8.41 0.97
CA ALA A 73 6.95 9.19 -0.17
C ALA A 73 6.01 9.04 -1.38
N ALA A 74 5.60 7.82 -1.72
CA ALA A 74 4.68 7.57 -2.83
C ALA A 74 3.34 8.30 -2.63
N LEU A 75 2.76 8.22 -1.42
CA LEU A 75 1.51 8.89 -1.10
C LEU A 75 1.65 10.42 -1.14
N TYR A 76 2.80 10.97 -0.72
CA TYR A 76 3.06 12.40 -0.85
C TYR A 76 2.96 12.88 -2.32
N PHE A 77 3.55 12.13 -3.26
CA PHE A 77 3.49 12.48 -4.69
C PHE A 77 2.11 12.20 -5.30
N PHE A 78 1.41 11.16 -4.85
CA PHE A 78 0.03 10.87 -5.27
C PHE A 78 -0.91 12.07 -5.02
N PHE A 79 -0.77 12.74 -3.87
CA PHE A 79 -1.62 13.88 -3.52
C PHE A 79 -1.25 15.20 -4.22
N GLN A 80 -0.27 15.23 -5.12
CA GLN A 80 0.07 16.46 -5.88
C GLN A 80 -0.93 16.78 -7.00
N THR A 81 -1.80 15.83 -7.38
CA THR A 81 -2.94 16.02 -8.31
C THR A 81 -2.60 16.75 -9.61
N LEU A 82 -1.70 16.17 -10.42
CA LEU A 82 -1.32 16.73 -11.73
C LEU A 82 -2.25 16.35 -12.89
N SER A 83 -3.12 15.36 -12.70
CA SER A 83 -4.04 14.87 -13.74
C SER A 83 -5.43 14.62 -13.19
N SER A 84 -6.44 14.67 -14.05
CA SER A 84 -7.82 14.33 -13.69
C SER A 84 -8.48 13.50 -14.79
N TRP A 85 -9.18 12.44 -14.36
CA TRP A 85 -10.01 11.61 -15.23
C TRP A 85 -11.43 12.18 -15.43
N GLU A 86 -11.82 13.20 -14.65
CA GLU A 86 -13.15 13.81 -14.71
C GLU A 86 -13.23 14.96 -15.71
N GLU A 87 -12.10 15.57 -16.02
CA GLU A 87 -11.98 16.75 -16.88
C GLU A 87 -11.66 16.38 -18.32
N THR A 88 -11.90 17.31 -19.26
CA THR A 88 -11.44 17.13 -20.63
C THR A 88 -9.91 17.12 -20.71
N PRO A 89 -9.30 16.49 -21.74
CA PRO A 89 -7.85 16.52 -21.90
C PRO A 89 -7.24 17.93 -21.99
N ALA A 90 -8.02 18.94 -22.40
CA ALA A 90 -7.58 20.33 -22.42
C ALA A 90 -7.55 20.92 -21.00
N GLU A 91 -8.63 20.76 -20.24
CA GLU A 91 -8.73 21.23 -18.85
C GLU A 91 -7.70 20.54 -17.94
N SER A 92 -7.49 19.22 -18.09
CA SER A 92 -6.48 18.51 -17.30
C SER A 92 -5.06 19.00 -17.59
N ARG A 93 -4.76 19.51 -18.80
CA ARG A 93 -3.41 20.01 -19.15
C ARG A 93 -3.08 21.31 -18.42
N GLU A 94 -4.07 22.09 -18.02
CA GLU A 94 -3.87 23.32 -17.24
C GLU A 94 -3.29 23.03 -15.84
N LYS A 95 -3.35 21.77 -15.38
CA LYS A 95 -2.76 21.32 -14.10
C LYS A 95 -1.29 20.95 -14.21
N ASN A 96 -0.74 20.84 -15.41
CA ASN A 96 0.65 20.42 -15.62
C ASN A 96 1.62 21.43 -14.99
N ARG A 97 2.66 20.89 -14.33
CA ARG A 97 3.75 21.67 -13.73
C ARG A 97 5.08 21.32 -14.42
N PRO A 98 6.12 22.15 -14.27
CA PRO A 98 7.45 21.79 -14.75
C PRO A 98 7.94 20.47 -14.14
N CYS A 99 8.59 19.63 -14.94
CA CYS A 99 9.16 18.35 -14.49
C CYS A 99 10.18 18.58 -13.37
N ILE A 100 10.15 17.72 -12.34
CA ILE A 100 10.93 17.89 -11.10
C ILE A 100 12.23 17.07 -11.10
N LEU A 101 12.33 16.04 -11.94
CA LEU A 101 13.47 15.13 -11.96
C LEU A 101 14.03 14.98 -13.39
N LEU A 102 15.32 15.30 -13.55
CA LEU A 102 16.07 15.24 -14.81
C LEU A 102 15.46 16.06 -15.96
N GLY A 103 14.56 16.99 -15.66
CA GLY A 103 13.81 17.75 -16.67
C GLY A 103 12.87 16.90 -17.52
N PHE A 104 12.54 15.69 -17.07
CA PHE A 104 11.72 14.74 -17.82
C PHE A 104 10.56 14.18 -16.98
N PHE A 105 10.82 13.77 -15.74
CA PHE A 105 9.82 13.14 -14.88
C PHE A 105 9.09 14.18 -14.03
N ASP A 106 7.77 14.11 -14.01
CA ASP A 106 6.91 14.93 -13.16
C ASP A 106 6.58 14.21 -11.82
N ASP A 107 5.74 14.83 -10.98
CA ASP A 107 5.32 14.22 -9.70
C ASP A 107 4.57 12.88 -9.91
N HIS A 108 3.85 12.72 -11.03
CA HIS A 108 3.08 11.51 -11.32
C HIS A 108 3.99 10.34 -11.69
N ASP A 109 5.01 10.59 -12.50
CA ASP A 109 6.03 9.60 -12.83
C ASP A 109 6.80 9.14 -11.58
N VAL A 110 7.18 10.10 -10.72
CA VAL A 110 7.86 9.81 -9.44
C VAL A 110 6.95 9.00 -8.51
N TRP A 111 5.66 9.34 -8.46
CA TRP A 111 4.66 8.56 -7.73
C TRP A 111 4.61 7.09 -8.20
N HIS A 112 4.57 6.83 -9.51
CA HIS A 112 4.57 5.46 -10.04
C HIS A 112 5.84 4.70 -9.68
N PHE A 113 7.01 5.33 -9.83
CA PHE A 113 8.28 4.71 -9.49
C PHE A 113 8.36 4.33 -8.00
N LEU A 114 8.00 5.26 -7.12
CA LEU A 114 7.98 5.02 -5.68
C LEU A 114 6.93 3.98 -5.29
N SER A 115 5.75 4.00 -5.90
CA SER A 115 4.70 3.01 -5.63
C SER A 115 5.13 1.60 -6.04
N ALA A 116 5.82 1.45 -7.17
CA ALA A 116 6.38 0.16 -7.59
C ALA A 116 7.42 -0.36 -6.61
N ALA A 117 8.32 0.51 -6.12
CA ALA A 117 9.28 0.17 -5.08
C ALA A 117 8.61 -0.18 -3.74
N ALA A 118 7.57 0.56 -3.35
CA ALA A 118 6.81 0.30 -2.12
C ALA A 118 6.11 -1.07 -2.17
N LEU A 119 5.51 -1.41 -3.31
CA LEU A 119 4.93 -2.73 -3.56
C LEU A 119 5.98 -3.83 -3.51
N PHE A 120 7.14 -3.62 -4.13
CA PHE A 120 8.25 -4.57 -4.09
C PHE A 120 8.69 -4.88 -2.65
N PHE A 121 8.97 -3.85 -1.84
CA PHE A 121 9.33 -4.06 -0.43
C PHE A 121 8.19 -4.70 0.37
N SER A 122 6.94 -4.33 0.09
CA SER A 122 5.76 -4.97 0.71
C SER A 122 5.74 -6.48 0.47
N PHE A 123 6.01 -6.93 -0.75
CA PHE A 123 6.10 -8.35 -1.07
C PHE A 123 7.31 -9.02 -0.43
N LEU A 124 8.47 -8.34 -0.37
CA LEU A 124 9.63 -8.85 0.36
C LEU A 124 9.34 -9.04 1.84
N VAL A 125 8.58 -8.14 2.47
CA VAL A 125 8.10 -8.35 3.83
C VAL A 125 7.30 -9.64 3.88
N LEU A 126 6.24 -9.80 3.10
CA LEU A 126 5.40 -11.00 3.12
C LEU A 126 6.18 -12.30 2.85
N LEU A 127 7.23 -12.24 2.01
CA LEU A 127 8.06 -13.39 1.68
C LEU A 127 9.02 -13.78 2.81
N THR A 128 9.63 -12.78 3.46
CA THR A 128 10.74 -13.00 4.42
C THR A 128 10.33 -12.89 5.88
N LEU A 129 9.08 -12.50 6.14
CA LEU A 129 8.60 -12.22 7.49
C LEU A 129 8.68 -13.47 8.39
N ASP A 130 8.42 -14.66 7.84
CA ASP A 130 8.36 -15.92 8.59
C ASP A 130 9.57 -16.84 8.38
N ASP A 131 10.68 -16.31 7.84
CA ASP A 131 11.94 -17.06 7.64
C ASP A 131 12.50 -17.66 8.96
N ASP A 132 12.13 -17.11 10.12
CA ASP A 132 12.50 -17.67 11.43
C ASP A 132 11.75 -18.97 11.77
N LEU A 133 10.65 -19.26 11.05
CA LEU A 133 9.77 -20.40 11.25
C LEU A 133 9.95 -21.51 10.20
N ASP A 134 10.94 -21.42 9.31
CA ASP A 134 11.16 -22.37 8.20
C ASP A 134 11.23 -23.85 8.61
N THR A 135 11.65 -24.12 9.85
CA THR A 135 11.77 -25.48 10.39
C THR A 135 10.61 -25.86 11.34
N VAL A 136 9.70 -24.92 11.60
CA VAL A 136 8.57 -25.10 12.50
C VAL A 136 7.42 -25.72 11.73
N ARG A 137 6.87 -26.82 12.26
CA ARG A 137 5.67 -27.42 11.66
C ARG A 137 4.50 -26.43 11.68
N ARG A 138 3.76 -26.37 10.58
CA ARG A 138 2.65 -25.41 10.39
C ARG A 138 1.57 -25.46 11.49
N ASP A 139 1.30 -26.63 12.06
CA ASP A 139 0.33 -26.81 13.18
C ASP A 139 0.81 -26.23 14.53
N LYS A 140 2.06 -25.76 14.59
CA LYS A 140 2.67 -25.12 15.76
C LYS A 140 2.80 -23.61 15.63
N ILE A 141 2.46 -23.04 14.47
CA ILE A 141 2.53 -21.61 14.22
C ILE A 141 1.24 -20.97 14.75
N PRO A 142 1.28 -20.08 15.76
CA PRO A 142 0.08 -19.57 16.45
C PRO A 142 -0.90 -18.79 15.56
N VAL A 143 -0.42 -18.34 14.40
CA VAL A 143 -1.20 -17.53 13.45
C VAL A 143 -2.08 -18.39 12.54
N PHE A 144 -1.80 -19.70 12.40
CA PHE A 144 -2.53 -20.67 11.58
C PHE A 144 -3.41 -21.61 12.42
#